data_AF-A0A4S3J8A9-F1
#
_entry.id   AF-A0A4S3J8A9-F1
#
_cell.length_a   1.000
_cell.length_b   1.000
_cell.length_c   1.000
_cell.angle_alpha   90.00
_cell.angle_beta   90.00
_cell.angle_gamma   90.00
#
_symmetry.space_group_name_H-M   'P 1'
#
loop_
_entity.id
_entity.type
_entity.pdbx_description
1 polymer ?
#
loop_
_entity_poly.entity_id
_entity_poly.type
_entity_poly.pdbx_seq_one_letter_code
_entity_poly.pdbx_strand_id
1 'polypeptide(L)'
;MKVPSLHLESYATDNPGQSELELFTIIQEYLQSADVKSPAAVAQNINDLIPTRRTSDSNINYSDDVERFLWSTWGIFTHVAKQVPHNHPSQDRLVELIRSLTFLVPITVEIWEEPQQVWADLPIFGPSMREAWISPAYYGDLSNTEEVDRWINLNSFAARLLNLDAVLWTSFAV
;
A
#
# COMPACT_ATOMS: atom_id res chain seq x y z
N MET A 1 -2.55 -15.91 18.71
CA MET A 1 -1.54 -15.56 17.68
C MET A 1 -0.88 -14.25 18.10
N LYS A 2 0.44 -14.09 17.94
CA LYS A 2 1.14 -12.87 18.36
C LYS A 2 0.82 -11.74 17.37
N VAL A 3 0.49 -10.55 17.87
CA VAL A 3 0.24 -9.36 17.03
C VAL A 3 1.51 -9.02 16.24
N PRO A 4 1.44 -8.75 14.92
CA PRO A 4 2.60 -8.32 14.14
C PRO A 4 3.17 -7.00 14.66
N SER A 5 4.48 -6.95 14.86
CA SER A 5 5.18 -5.71 15.20
C SER A 5 5.40 -4.91 13.93
N LEU A 6 4.63 -3.86 13.74
CA LEU A 6 4.71 -2.99 12.57
C LEU A 6 5.54 -1.76 12.91
N HIS A 7 6.43 -1.39 12.00
CA HIS A 7 7.21 -0.16 12.05
C HIS A 7 7.31 0.43 10.64
N LEU A 8 7.61 1.73 10.56
CA LEU A 8 7.91 2.40 9.31
C LEU A 8 9.44 2.52 9.23
N GLU A 9 10.09 1.80 8.30
CA GLU A 9 11.50 2.08 7.95
C GLU A 9 11.56 3.41 7.18
N SER A 10 12.67 4.16 7.29
CA SER A 10 12.78 5.43 6.57
C SER A 10 12.82 5.19 5.07
N TYR A 11 11.80 5.67 4.37
CA TYR A 11 11.73 5.65 2.91
C TYR A 11 12.65 6.72 2.36
N ALA A 12 13.95 6.44 2.26
CA ALA A 12 14.97 7.24 1.56
C ALA A 12 15.01 8.77 1.87
N THR A 13 14.27 9.21 2.88
CA THR A 13 14.23 10.56 3.42
C THR A 13 14.18 10.37 4.92
N ASP A 14 15.11 10.98 5.65
CA ASP A 14 15.26 10.80 7.09
C ASP A 14 14.07 11.36 7.91
N ASN A 15 12.94 11.70 7.26
CA ASN A 15 11.75 12.25 7.88
C ASN A 15 10.49 12.01 7.02
N PRO A 16 9.65 11.00 7.34
CA PRO A 16 8.39 10.77 6.62
C PRO A 16 7.46 11.98 6.74
N GLY A 17 6.74 12.28 5.67
CA GLY A 17 5.75 13.35 5.66
C GLY A 17 4.60 13.07 6.63
N GLN A 18 3.89 14.12 7.07
CA GLN A 18 2.76 13.98 8.00
C GLN A 18 1.67 13.02 7.47
N SER A 19 1.34 13.08 6.18
CA SER A 19 0.35 12.19 5.55
C SER A 19 0.80 10.72 5.52
N GLU A 20 2.10 10.46 5.42
CA GLU A 20 2.66 9.09 5.40
C GLU A 20 2.58 8.47 6.79
N LEU A 21 2.91 9.24 7.82
CA LEU A 21 2.75 8.84 9.22
C LEU A 21 1.28 8.58 9.58
N GLU A 22 0.38 9.44 9.12
CA GLU A 22 -1.06 9.29 9.32
C GLU A 22 -1.58 8.02 8.63
N LEU A 23 -1.18 7.79 7.38
CA LEU A 23 -1.53 6.58 6.63
C LEU A 23 -1.03 5.31 7.33
N PHE A 24 0.25 5.28 7.72
CA PHE A 24 0.83 4.16 8.43
C PHE A 24 0.09 3.88 9.74
N THR A 25 -0.24 4.94 10.50
CA THR A 25 -1.00 4.81 11.75
C THR A 25 -2.38 4.20 11.51
N ILE A 26 -3.10 4.66 10.49
CA ILE A 26 -4.42 4.11 10.11
C ILE A 26 -4.34 2.62 9.81
N ILE A 27 -3.35 2.19 9.01
CA ILE A 27 -3.15 0.78 8.64
C ILE A 27 -2.72 -0.03 9.85
N GLN A 28 -1.78 0.46 10.65
CA GLN A 28 -1.30 -0.21 11.85
C GLN A 28 -2.44 -0.45 12.84
N GLU A 29 -3.22 0.59 13.18
CA GLU A 29 -4.37 0.47 14.06
C GLU A 29 -5.40 -0.51 13.52
N TYR A 30 -5.68 -0.46 12.22
CA TYR A 30 -6.59 -1.41 11.60
C TYR A 30 -6.10 -2.84 11.82
N LEU A 31 -4.82 -3.15 11.55
CA LEU A 31 -4.28 -4.51 11.65
C LEU A 31 -4.12 -5.00 13.09
N GLN A 32 -3.86 -4.11 14.06
CA GLN A 32 -3.54 -4.46 15.45
C GLN A 32 -4.74 -4.34 16.41
N SER A 33 -5.79 -3.60 16.05
CA SER A 33 -6.98 -3.43 16.90
C SER A 33 -7.74 -4.75 17.07
N ALA A 34 -8.12 -5.04 18.32
CA ALA A 34 -9.06 -6.11 18.68
C ALA A 34 -10.51 -5.76 18.33
N ASP A 35 -10.84 -4.46 18.30
CA ASP A 35 -12.10 -3.97 17.75
C ASP A 35 -12.02 -3.99 16.23
N VAL A 36 -12.91 -4.75 15.61
CA VAL A 36 -12.99 -4.91 14.16
C VAL A 36 -13.54 -3.62 13.54
N LYS A 37 -12.66 -2.64 13.29
CA LYS A 37 -12.97 -1.50 12.41
C LYS A 37 -13.31 -2.06 11.03
N SER A 38 -14.44 -1.63 10.45
CA SER A 38 -14.86 -2.06 9.11
C SER A 38 -13.80 -1.68 8.07
N PRO A 39 -13.38 -2.60 7.17
CA PRO A 39 -12.45 -2.29 6.08
C PRO A 39 -12.88 -1.08 5.25
N ALA A 40 -14.19 -0.91 5.01
CA ALA A 40 -14.74 0.23 4.27
C ALA A 40 -14.55 1.56 4.99
N ALA A 41 -14.70 1.59 6.32
CA ALA A 41 -14.49 2.81 7.10
C ALA A 41 -13.01 3.23 7.10
N VAL A 42 -12.11 2.25 7.21
CA VAL A 42 -10.66 2.49 7.14
C VAL A 42 -10.25 2.94 5.74
N ALA A 43 -10.81 2.32 4.69
CA ALA A 43 -10.60 2.74 3.30
C ALA A 43 -11.05 4.20 3.09
N GLN A 44 -12.19 4.60 3.67
CA GLN A 44 -12.62 5.99 3.62
C GLN A 44 -11.63 6.93 4.33
N ASN A 45 -11.11 6.56 5.50
CA ASN A 45 -10.09 7.38 6.17
C ASN A 45 -8.83 7.58 5.30
N ILE A 46 -8.39 6.53 4.60
CA ILE A 46 -7.26 6.61 3.65
C ILE A 46 -7.61 7.53 2.47
N ASN A 47 -8.83 7.39 1.93
CA ASN A 47 -9.35 8.18 0.83
C ASN A 47 -9.44 9.68 1.16
N ASP A 48 -9.67 10.02 2.43
CA ASP A 48 -9.69 11.40 2.93
C ASP A 48 -8.28 11.99 3.13
N LEU A 49 -7.22 11.17 3.01
CA LEU A 49 -5.84 11.64 3.01
C LEU A 49 -5.41 12.23 1.65
N ILE A 50 -6.17 12.00 0.58
CA ILE A 50 -5.81 12.46 -0.76
C ILE A 50 -5.62 13.98 -0.77
N PRO A 51 -4.49 14.49 -1.32
CA PRO A 51 -4.16 15.87 -1.65
C PRO A 51 -5.29 16.88 -1.60
N THR A 52 -6.21 16.53 -2.46
CA THR A 52 -7.16 17.37 -3.16
C THR A 52 -8.48 17.47 -2.44
N ARG A 53 -8.63 16.64 -1.41
CA ARG A 53 -9.71 16.72 -0.43
C ARG A 53 -9.32 17.53 0.80
N ARG A 54 -8.03 17.88 0.91
CA ARG A 54 -7.45 18.62 2.04
C ARG A 54 -7.23 20.10 1.72
N THR A 55 -7.00 20.46 0.46
CA THR A 55 -6.67 21.84 0.06
C THR A 55 -7.58 22.33 -1.07
N SER A 56 -8.02 23.59 -0.97
CA SER A 56 -8.80 24.29 -2.01
C SER A 56 -7.92 25.21 -2.87
N ASP A 57 -6.60 25.04 -2.83
CA ASP A 57 -5.64 25.98 -3.37
C ASP A 57 -5.35 25.68 -4.85
N SER A 58 -5.70 26.61 -5.73
CA SER A 58 -5.73 26.42 -7.19
C SER A 58 -4.36 26.50 -7.88
N ASN A 59 -3.27 26.67 -7.12
CA ASN A 59 -1.91 26.89 -7.62
C ASN A 59 -0.99 25.66 -7.51
N ILE A 60 -1.55 24.52 -7.12
CA ILE A 60 -0.81 23.26 -6.93
C ILE A 60 -1.06 22.37 -8.16
N ASN A 61 -0.02 21.69 -8.66
CA ASN A 61 -0.22 20.60 -9.61
C ASN A 61 -0.87 19.42 -8.88
N TYR A 62 -2.20 19.46 -8.83
CA TYR A 62 -3.07 18.49 -8.19
C TYR A 62 -2.69 17.04 -8.51
N SER A 63 -2.36 16.77 -9.78
CA SER A 63 -2.02 15.44 -10.26
C SER A 63 -0.71 14.94 -9.67
N ASP A 64 0.33 15.77 -9.64
CA ASP A 64 1.64 15.41 -9.08
C ASP A 64 1.55 15.09 -7.58
N ASP A 65 0.75 15.87 -6.84
CA ASP A 65 0.55 15.65 -5.41
C ASP A 65 -0.21 14.34 -5.12
N VAL A 66 -1.21 14.01 -5.96
CA VAL A 66 -1.92 12.73 -5.87
C VAL A 66 -1.01 11.57 -6.29
N GLU A 67 -0.20 11.72 -7.34
CA GLU A 67 0.77 10.71 -7.75
C GLU A 67 1.75 10.42 -6.62
N ARG A 68 2.34 11.46 -6.01
CA ARG A 68 3.26 11.31 -4.87
C ARG A 68 2.58 10.63 -3.69
N PHE A 69 1.33 11.00 -3.38
CA PHE A 69 0.55 10.35 -2.34
C PHE A 69 0.33 8.85 -2.64
N LEU A 70 0.05 8.49 -3.89
CA LEU A 70 -0.13 7.10 -4.31
C LEU A 70 1.16 6.29 -4.21
N TRP A 71 2.31 6.86 -4.60
CA TRP A 71 3.63 6.26 -4.39
C TRP A 71 3.86 5.92 -2.92
N SER A 72 3.68 6.91 -2.04
CA SER A 72 3.81 6.69 -0.59
C SER A 72 2.80 5.66 -0.07
N THR A 73 1.58 5.67 -0.61
CA THR A 73 0.53 4.73 -0.22
C THR A 73 0.94 3.30 -0.52
N TRP A 74 1.29 3.01 -1.77
CA TRP A 74 1.67 1.65 -2.17
C TRP A 74 2.99 1.20 -1.54
N GLY A 75 3.94 2.12 -1.34
CA GLY A 75 5.10 1.90 -0.50
C GLY A 75 4.68 1.33 0.86
N ILE A 76 3.90 2.10 1.64
CA ILE A 76 3.46 1.70 2.98
C ILE A 76 2.74 0.34 2.96
N PHE A 77 1.83 0.09 2.00
CA PHE A 77 1.17 -1.22 1.87
C PHE A 77 2.17 -2.36 1.67
N THR A 78 3.13 -2.23 0.75
CA THR A 78 4.12 -3.29 0.49
C THR A 78 5.06 -3.51 1.67
N HIS A 79 5.43 -2.46 2.39
CA HIS A 79 6.30 -2.57 3.56
C HIS A 79 5.61 -3.17 4.77
N VAL A 80 4.34 -2.83 5.01
CA VAL A 80 3.53 -3.52 6.01
C VAL A 80 3.36 -4.99 5.62
N ALA A 81 3.08 -5.28 4.34
CA ALA A 81 2.95 -6.65 3.86
C ALA A 81 4.21 -7.50 4.08
N LYS A 82 5.42 -6.92 3.92
CA LYS A 82 6.70 -7.59 4.23
C LYS A 82 6.82 -7.98 5.71
N GLN A 83 6.25 -7.20 6.63
CA GLN A 83 6.35 -7.43 8.08
C GLN A 83 5.29 -8.38 8.64
N VAL A 84 4.17 -8.56 7.93
CA VAL A 84 3.09 -9.46 8.37
C VAL A 84 3.43 -10.89 7.95
N PRO A 85 3.55 -11.86 8.87
CA PRO A 85 3.84 -13.25 8.51
C PRO A 85 2.83 -13.80 7.48
N HIS A 86 3.31 -14.54 6.48
CA HIS A 86 2.50 -15.07 5.37
C HIS A 86 1.28 -15.89 5.79
N ASN A 87 1.30 -16.48 6.98
CA ASN A 87 0.22 -17.28 7.55
C ASN A 87 -0.64 -16.52 8.58
N HIS A 88 -0.38 -15.22 8.80
CA HIS A 88 -1.13 -14.39 9.73
C HIS A 88 -2.41 -13.84 9.10
N PRO A 89 -3.57 -13.84 9.79
CA PRO A 89 -4.83 -13.30 9.28
C PRO A 89 -4.78 -11.83 8.84
N SER A 90 -3.81 -11.07 9.36
CA SER A 90 -3.59 -9.68 8.94
C SER A 90 -3.19 -9.54 7.47
N GLN A 91 -2.68 -10.60 6.83
CA GLN A 91 -2.49 -10.64 5.37
C GLN A 91 -3.83 -10.45 4.65
N ASP A 92 -4.85 -11.23 5.04
CA ASP A 92 -6.18 -11.15 4.44
C ASP A 92 -6.86 -9.82 4.75
N ARG A 93 -6.65 -9.28 5.96
CA ARG A 93 -7.16 -7.95 6.32
C ARG A 93 -6.56 -6.84 5.46
N LEU A 94 -5.25 -6.90 5.19
CA LEU A 94 -4.58 -5.91 4.33
C LEU A 94 -5.10 -5.97 2.89
N VAL A 95 -5.35 -7.18 2.38
CA VAL A 95 -5.95 -7.42 1.06
C VAL A 95 -7.39 -6.89 1.00
N GLU A 96 -8.19 -7.15 2.02
CA GLU A 96 -9.57 -6.66 2.11
C GLU A 96 -9.64 -5.12 2.21
N LEU A 97 -8.61 -4.48 2.78
CA LEU A 97 -8.50 -3.03 2.79
C LEU A 97 -8.24 -2.46 1.38
N ILE A 98 -7.36 -3.08 0.57
CA ILE A 98 -7.19 -2.71 -0.84
C ILE A 98 -8.48 -2.91 -1.62
N ARG A 99 -9.14 -4.05 -1.43
CA ARG A 99 -10.46 -4.32 -2.03
C ARG A 99 -11.47 -3.23 -1.68
N SER A 100 -11.50 -2.80 -0.42
CA SER A 100 -12.41 -1.76 0.05
C SER A 100 -12.14 -0.40 -0.58
N LEU A 101 -10.88 -0.07 -0.88
CA LEU A 101 -10.54 1.15 -1.64
C LEU A 101 -11.19 1.11 -3.03
N THR A 102 -11.18 -0.04 -3.71
CA THR A 102 -11.75 -0.18 -5.07
C THR A 102 -13.25 0.04 -5.15
N PHE A 103 -13.96 -0.03 -4.02
CA PHE A 103 -15.40 0.24 -3.94
C PHE A 103 -15.74 1.71 -3.66
N LEU A 104 -14.74 2.56 -3.40
CA LEU A 104 -14.97 3.99 -3.17
C LEU A 104 -15.25 4.71 -4.48
N VAL A 105 -15.97 5.82 -4.40
CA VAL A 105 -16.17 6.70 -5.56
C VAL A 105 -14.80 7.26 -5.98
N PRO A 106 -14.33 6.98 -7.20
CA PRO A 106 -13.02 7.42 -7.64
C PRO A 106 -13.01 8.91 -7.94
N ILE A 107 -11.83 9.51 -7.82
CA ILE A 107 -11.52 10.79 -8.48
C ILE A 107 -10.66 10.49 -9.71
N THR A 108 -10.76 11.32 -10.74
CA THR A 108 -9.91 11.22 -11.93
C THR A 108 -8.73 12.17 -11.81
N VAL A 109 -7.54 11.64 -12.02
CA VAL A 109 -6.27 12.37 -12.03
C VAL A 109 -5.52 12.05 -13.32
N GLU A 110 -4.63 12.94 -13.75
CA GLU A 110 -3.73 12.65 -14.87
C GLU A 110 -2.42 12.13 -14.29
N ILE A 111 -2.02 10.89 -14.62
CA ILE A 111 -0.74 10.31 -14.20
C ILE A 111 -0.05 9.83 -15.47
N TRP A 112 1.17 10.31 -15.68
CA TRP A 112 1.98 9.99 -16.87
C TRP A 112 1.22 10.21 -18.18
N GLU A 113 0.57 11.38 -18.29
CA GLU A 113 -0.21 11.83 -19.45
C GLU A 113 -1.48 11.01 -19.73
N GLU A 114 -1.86 10.10 -18.83
CA GLU A 114 -3.06 9.26 -18.96
C GLU A 114 -4.06 9.54 -17.83
N PRO A 115 -5.38 9.66 -18.12
CA PRO A 115 -6.39 9.77 -17.09
C PRO A 115 -6.52 8.45 -16.32
N GLN A 116 -6.48 8.52 -15.00
CA GLN A 116 -6.59 7.38 -14.10
C GLN A 116 -7.65 7.63 -13.03
N GLN A 117 -8.48 6.64 -12.76
CA GLN A 117 -9.45 6.64 -11.67
C GLN A 117 -8.79 6.10 -10.42
N VAL A 118 -8.57 6.98 -9.44
CA VAL A 118 -7.96 6.62 -8.17
C VAL A 118 -8.79 5.53 -7.48
N TRP A 119 -8.08 4.51 -6.98
CA TRP A 119 -8.60 3.26 -6.40
C TRP A 119 -9.25 2.26 -7.35
N ALA A 120 -9.96 2.71 -8.39
CA ALA A 120 -10.55 1.81 -9.37
C ALA A 120 -9.48 1.19 -10.28
N ASP A 121 -8.56 2.02 -10.78
CA ASP A 121 -7.48 1.58 -11.68
C ASP A 121 -6.20 1.19 -10.92
N LEU A 122 -6.16 1.47 -9.60
CA LEU A 122 -4.97 1.31 -8.74
C LEU A 122 -3.70 1.91 -9.37
N PRO A 123 -3.71 3.19 -9.79
CA PRO A 123 -2.56 3.82 -10.43
C PRO A 123 -1.32 3.74 -9.56
N ILE A 124 -0.15 3.60 -10.17
CA ILE A 124 1.16 3.46 -9.50
C ILE A 124 1.37 2.13 -8.74
N PHE A 125 0.32 1.35 -8.47
CA PHE A 125 0.45 0.09 -7.72
C PHE A 125 1.42 -0.91 -8.37
N GLY A 126 1.28 -1.16 -9.68
CA GLY A 126 2.18 -2.06 -10.41
C GLY A 126 3.66 -1.63 -10.37
N PRO A 127 3.98 -0.37 -10.74
CA PRO A 127 5.31 0.20 -10.55
C PRO A 127 5.86 0.03 -9.13
N SER A 128 5.10 0.39 -8.09
CA SER A 128 5.53 0.25 -6.69
C SER A 128 5.74 -1.20 -6.28
N MET A 129 4.90 -2.13 -6.74
CA MET A 129 5.09 -3.56 -6.50
C MET A 129 6.40 -4.04 -7.10
N ARG A 130 6.72 -3.66 -8.35
CA ARG A 130 7.98 -4.06 -9.01
C ARG A 130 9.20 -3.53 -8.27
N GLU A 131 9.18 -2.29 -7.80
CA GLU A 131 10.26 -1.73 -6.98
C GLU A 131 10.44 -2.47 -5.65
N ALA A 132 9.34 -2.90 -5.03
CA ALA A 132 9.38 -3.69 -3.80
C ALA A 132 9.83 -5.14 -4.01
N TRP A 133 9.74 -5.66 -5.25
CA TRP A 133 9.96 -7.07 -5.61
C TRP A 133 11.42 -7.38 -5.99
N ILE A 134 12.37 -6.91 -5.17
CA ILE A 134 13.78 -7.28 -5.26
C ILE A 134 14.05 -8.54 -4.42
N SER A 135 14.46 -9.63 -5.07
CA SER A 135 14.75 -10.91 -4.38
C SER A 135 15.98 -10.80 -3.47
N PRO A 136 15.98 -11.39 -2.27
CA PRO A 136 17.18 -11.51 -1.43
C PRO A 136 18.35 -12.19 -2.16
N ALA A 137 18.05 -13.10 -3.09
CA ALA A 137 19.05 -13.79 -3.90
C ALA A 137 19.79 -12.86 -4.88
N TYR A 138 19.22 -11.69 -5.21
CA TYR A 138 19.82 -10.72 -6.12
C TYR A 138 21.20 -10.26 -5.63
N TYR A 139 21.37 -10.13 -4.31
CA TYR A 139 22.64 -9.73 -3.70
C TYR A 139 23.55 -10.93 -3.35
N GLY A 140 23.15 -12.16 -3.67
CA GLY A 140 23.94 -13.36 -3.49
C GLY A 140 24.07 -13.87 -2.05
N ASP A 141 23.37 -13.26 -1.08
CA ASP A 141 23.43 -13.63 0.33
C ASP A 141 22.06 -14.10 0.86
N LEU A 142 21.85 -15.42 0.82
CA LEU A 142 20.66 -16.08 1.38
C LEU A 142 20.82 -16.41 2.87
N SER A 143 21.90 -15.98 3.53
CA SER A 143 22.09 -16.23 4.96
C SER A 143 21.21 -15.32 5.84
N ASN A 144 20.69 -14.23 5.28
CA ASN A 144 19.74 -13.36 5.95
C ASN A 144 18.31 -13.93 5.89
N THR A 145 17.94 -14.69 6.91
CA THR A 145 16.61 -15.29 7.03
C THR A 145 15.48 -14.27 7.15
N GLU A 146 15.76 -13.07 7.68
CA GLU A 146 14.74 -12.01 7.82
C GLU A 146 14.33 -11.45 6.45
N GLU A 147 15.28 -11.17 5.57
CA GLU A 147 14.98 -10.71 4.21
C GLU A 147 14.25 -11.79 3.39
N VAL A 148 14.58 -13.06 3.61
CA VAL A 148 13.83 -14.19 3.03
C VAL A 148 12.40 -14.24 3.55
N ASP A 149 12.18 -14.06 4.86
CA ASP A 149 10.84 -14.03 5.44
C ASP A 149 10.02 -12.84 4.91
N ARG A 150 10.62 -11.64 4.84
CA ARG A 150 9.99 -10.44 4.24
C ARG A 150 9.59 -10.68 2.79
N TRP A 151 10.46 -11.36 2.03
CA TRP A 151 10.18 -11.76 0.65
C TRP A 151 9.00 -12.74 0.56
N ILE A 152 8.98 -13.79 1.39
CA ILE A 152 7.88 -14.76 1.43
C ILE A 152 6.57 -14.05 1.78
N ASN A 153 6.59 -13.15 2.77
CA ASN A 153 5.43 -12.38 3.20
C ASN A 153 4.86 -11.50 2.07
N LEU A 154 5.72 -10.77 1.35
CA LEU A 154 5.29 -9.96 0.20
C LEU A 154 4.70 -10.80 -0.94
N ASN A 155 5.32 -11.94 -1.27
CA ASN A 155 4.78 -12.83 -2.30
C ASN A 155 3.43 -13.43 -1.90
N SER A 156 3.26 -13.74 -0.61
CA SER A 156 1.99 -14.22 -0.06
C SER A 156 0.90 -13.15 -0.13
N PHE A 157 1.24 -11.88 0.08
CA PHE A 157 0.34 -10.75 -0.11
C PHE A 157 -0.06 -10.59 -1.59
N ALA A 158 0.91 -10.57 -2.51
CA ALA A 158 0.67 -10.47 -3.95
C ALA A 158 -0.22 -11.60 -4.48
N ALA A 159 0.04 -12.85 -4.04
CA ALA A 159 -0.78 -14.00 -4.42
C ALA A 159 -2.24 -13.87 -3.97
N ARG A 160 -2.50 -13.27 -2.81
CA ARG A 160 -3.87 -12.99 -2.35
C ARG A 160 -4.53 -11.87 -3.13
N LEU A 161 -3.77 -10.84 -3.52
CA LEU A 161 -4.30 -9.77 -4.37
C LEU A 161 -4.70 -10.27 -5.75
N LEU A 162 -3.95 -11.20 -6.34
CA LEU A 162 -4.32 -11.87 -7.60
C LEU A 162 -5.63 -12.67 -7.51
N ASN A 163 -6.01 -13.08 -6.31
CA ASN A 163 -7.30 -13.73 -6.08
C ASN A 163 -8.46 -12.72 -5.94
N LEU A 164 -8.17 -11.42 -5.94
CA LEU A 164 -9.18 -10.39 -6.14
C LEU A 164 -9.35 -10.14 -7.63
N ASP A 165 -10.59 -10.16 -8.12
CA ASP A 165 -10.92 -9.72 -9.49
C ASP A 165 -10.56 -8.23 -9.76
N ALA A 166 -10.16 -7.50 -8.70
CA ALA A 166 -9.83 -6.08 -8.74
C ALA A 166 -8.35 -5.79 -9.06
N VAL A 167 -7.45 -6.78 -9.02
CA VAL A 167 -6.01 -6.56 -9.31
C VAL A 167 -5.61 -7.37 -10.53
N LEU A 168 -5.27 -6.68 -11.61
CA LEU A 168 -4.82 -7.34 -12.83
C LEU A 168 -3.44 -7.97 -12.64
N TRP A 169 -3.24 -9.15 -13.25
CA TRP A 169 -1.95 -9.84 -13.23
C TRP A 169 -0.82 -9.01 -13.85
N THR A 170 -1.14 -8.08 -14.75
CA THR A 170 -0.19 -7.13 -15.36
C THR A 170 0.47 -6.20 -14.35
N SER A 171 -0.16 -5.97 -13.19
CA SER A 171 0.46 -5.26 -12.06
C SER A 171 1.70 -5.99 -11.52
N PHE A 172 1.83 -7.28 -11.81
CA PHE A 172 2.89 -8.16 -11.32
C PHE A 172 3.78 -8.72 -12.43
N ALA A 173 3.50 -8.41 -13.69
CA ALA A 173 4.30 -8.86 -14.83
C ALA A 173 5.64 -8.10 -14.89
N VAL A 174 6.71 -8.83 -15.18
CA VAL A 174 8.07 -8.33 -15.45
C VAL A 174 8.39 -8.54 -16.92
#